data_AF-A0A953AR73-F1
#
_entry.id   AF-A0A953AR73-F1
#
_cell.length_a   1.000
_cell.length_b   1.000
_cell.length_c   1.000
_cell.angle_alpha   90.00
_cell.angle_beta   90.00
_cell.angle_gamma   90.00
#
_symmetry.space_group_name_H-M   'P 1'
#
loop_
_entity.id
_entity.type
_entity.pdbx_description
1 polymer ?
#
loop_
_entity_poly.entity_id
_entity_poly.type
_entity_poly.pdbx_seq_one_letter_code
_entity_poly.pdbx_strand_id
1 'polypeptide(L)'
;MSEGRRLVLDGIRRALGGGAGARAAELEARLRAHPAGPVPQRGRLDPRGRVALFVEMAELAAATVARLRSTDEVPDAVADYLVQQTLPAALRL
;
A
#
# COMPACT_ATOMS: atom_id res chain seq x y z
N MET A 1 -29.46 -16.11 -8.43
CA MET A 1 -28.54 -17.14 -8.98
C MET A 1 -29.40 -18.29 -9.50
N SER A 2 -29.23 -18.74 -10.75
CA SER A 2 -30.05 -19.83 -11.31
C SER A 2 -29.62 -21.20 -10.78
N GLU A 3 -30.57 -22.12 -10.68
CA GLU A 3 -30.39 -23.51 -10.21
C GLU A 3 -29.32 -24.26 -11.01
N GLY A 4 -29.38 -24.16 -12.34
CA GLY A 4 -28.42 -24.81 -13.24
C GLY A 4 -26.98 -24.32 -13.03
N ARG A 5 -26.79 -23.01 -12.81
CA ARG A 5 -25.47 -22.46 -12.50
C ARG A 5 -24.93 -22.97 -11.17
N ARG A 6 -25.80 -23.13 -10.16
CA ARG A 6 -25.40 -23.67 -8.85
C ARG A 6 -24.88 -25.11 -8.97
N LEU A 7 -25.62 -25.97 -9.67
CA LEU A 7 -25.24 -27.39 -9.86
C LEU A 7 -23.90 -27.56 -10.57
N VAL A 8 -23.65 -26.78 -11.62
CA VAL A 8 -22.36 -26.79 -12.35
C VAL A 8 -21.21 -26.40 -11.41
N LEU A 9 -21.37 -25.31 -10.66
CA LEU A 9 -20.34 -24.84 -9.72
C LEU A 9 -20.10 -25.82 -8.56
N ASP A 10 -21.14 -26.51 -8.07
CA ASP A 10 -21.01 -27.56 -7.06
C ASP A 10 -20.31 -28.81 -7.58
N GLY A 11 -20.54 -29.19 -8.85
CA GLY A 11 -19.79 -30.24 -9.52
C GLY A 11 -18.30 -29.92 -9.60
N ILE A 12 -17.95 -28.72 -10.07
CA ILE A 12 -16.56 -28.25 -10.18
C ILE A 12 -15.89 -28.22 -8.79
N ARG A 13 -16.58 -27.71 -7.75
CA ARG A 13 -16.05 -27.67 -6.38
C ARG A 13 -15.77 -29.06 -5.80
N ARG A 14 -16.61 -30.04 -6.07
CA ARG A 14 -16.39 -31.43 -5.63
C ARG A 14 -15.17 -32.04 -6.32
N ALA A 15 -15.04 -31.85 -7.63
CA ALA A 15 -13.90 -32.34 -8.41
C ALA A 15 -12.55 -31.75 -7.94
N LEU A 16 -12.56 -30.51 -7.43
CA LEU A 16 -11.37 -29.81 -6.92
C LEU A 16 -11.04 -30.10 -5.43
N GLY A 17 -11.64 -31.14 -4.83
CA GLY A 17 -11.30 -31.58 -3.47
C GLY A 17 -12.13 -30.95 -2.36
N GLY A 18 -13.38 -30.60 -2.65
CA GLY A 18 -14.31 -30.04 -1.67
C GLY A 18 -14.31 -28.52 -1.72
N GLY A 19 -15.49 -27.94 -1.92
CA GLY A 19 -15.70 -26.50 -2.00
C GLY A 19 -15.35 -25.74 -0.73
N ALA A 20 -15.72 -24.45 -0.70
CA ALA A 20 -15.40 -23.52 0.39
C ALA A 20 -15.60 -24.10 1.81
N GLY A 21 -16.60 -24.97 2.04
CA GLY A 21 -16.86 -25.61 3.34
C GLY A 21 -15.72 -26.50 3.86
N ALA A 22 -14.99 -27.20 3.01
CA ALA A 22 -13.90 -28.10 3.44
C ALA A 22 -12.65 -27.33 3.92
N ARG A 23 -12.46 -26.10 3.42
CA ARG A 23 -11.34 -25.21 3.79
C ARG A 23 -11.80 -23.98 4.57
N ALA A 24 -13.08 -23.89 4.94
CA ALA A 24 -13.66 -22.71 5.56
C ALA A 24 -12.95 -22.36 6.87
N ALA A 25 -12.67 -23.37 7.70
CA ALA A 25 -11.96 -23.19 8.96
C ALA A 25 -10.51 -22.71 8.77
N GLU A 26 -9.80 -23.23 7.76
CA GLU A 26 -8.44 -22.80 7.43
C GLU A 26 -8.41 -21.36 6.90
N LEU A 27 -9.35 -21.02 6.01
CA LEU A 27 -9.52 -19.66 5.47
C LEU A 27 -9.84 -18.66 6.59
N GLU A 28 -10.81 -18.99 7.45
CA GLU A 28 -11.15 -18.19 8.63
C GLU A 28 -9.95 -18.00 9.56
N ALA A 29 -9.19 -19.06 9.83
CA ALA A 29 -7.98 -18.97 10.65
C ALA A 29 -6.94 -18.03 10.01
N ARG A 30 -6.70 -18.14 8.69
CA ARG A 30 -5.77 -17.27 7.96
C ARG A 30 -6.21 -15.81 7.93
N LEU A 31 -7.51 -15.55 7.79
CA LEU A 31 -8.06 -14.19 7.82
C LEU A 31 -7.89 -13.56 9.20
N ARG A 32 -8.14 -14.31 10.28
CA ARG A 32 -7.95 -13.82 11.65
C ARG A 32 -6.48 -13.61 12.03
N ALA A 33 -5.61 -14.51 11.58
CA ALA A 33 -4.19 -14.49 11.94
C ALA A 33 -3.31 -13.67 10.98
N HIS A 34 -3.90 -12.93 10.03
CA HIS A 34 -3.26 -12.31 8.86
C HIS A 34 -1.73 -12.16 8.97
N PRO A 35 -0.96 -13.17 8.51
CA PRO A 35 0.49 -13.13 8.65
C PRO A 35 1.04 -12.01 7.77
N ALA A 36 1.97 -11.24 8.31
CA ALA A 36 2.66 -10.23 7.53
C ALA A 36 3.27 -10.89 6.28
N GLY A 37 3.02 -10.30 5.12
CA GLY A 37 3.65 -10.72 3.88
C GLY A 37 5.18 -10.56 3.93
N PRO A 38 5.89 -11.08 2.93
CA PRO A 38 7.34 -10.92 2.84
C PRO A 38 7.70 -9.42 2.82
N VAL A 39 8.38 -8.97 3.87
CA VAL A 39 8.92 -7.61 3.96
C VAL A 39 10.34 -7.62 3.40
N PRO A 40 10.65 -6.78 2.38
CA PRO A 40 12.00 -6.67 1.84
C PRO A 40 13.02 -6.37 2.95
N GLN A 41 14.15 -7.07 2.94
CA GLN A 41 15.19 -6.92 3.96
C GLN A 41 15.63 -5.45 4.13
N ARG A 42 15.74 -4.71 3.03
CA ARG A 42 16.07 -3.27 3.04
C ARG A 42 15.09 -2.40 3.84
N GLY A 43 13.83 -2.81 3.93
CA GLY A 43 12.80 -2.06 4.68
C GLY A 43 12.77 -2.38 6.18
N ARG A 44 13.58 -3.34 6.65
CA ARG A 44 13.67 -3.73 8.07
C ARG A 44 14.59 -2.78 8.85
N LEU A 45 14.23 -1.50 8.82
CA LEU A 45 14.91 -0.43 9.54
C LEU A 45 14.03 0.10 10.67
N ASP A 46 14.63 0.84 11.59
CA ASP A 46 13.92 1.64 12.58
C ASP A 46 13.14 2.79 11.89
N PRO A 47 12.24 3.50 12.59
CA PRO A 47 11.46 4.57 11.98
C PRO A 47 12.32 5.65 11.30
N ARG A 48 13.46 6.04 11.89
CA ARG A 48 14.34 7.05 11.28
C ARG A 48 15.04 6.52 10.03
N GLY A 49 15.54 5.28 10.09
CA GLY A 49 16.16 4.62 8.95
C GLY A 49 15.19 4.45 7.78
N ARG A 50 13.90 4.18 8.03
CA ARG A 50 12.89 4.10 6.96
C ARG A 50 12.67 5.43 6.25
N VAL A 51 12.64 6.54 6.99
CA VAL A 51 12.53 7.87 6.38
C VAL A 51 13.79 8.20 5.57
N ALA A 52 14.98 7.86 6.09
CA ALA A 52 16.22 8.05 5.34
C ALA A 52 16.23 7.24 4.03
N LEU A 53 15.84 5.95 4.08
CA LEU A 53 15.74 5.10 2.89
C LEU A 53 14.71 5.62 1.90
N PHE A 54 13.58 6.15 2.36
CA PHE A 54 12.60 6.78 1.48
C PHE A 54 13.19 7.96 0.72
N VAL A 55 13.93 8.84 1.41
CA VAL A 55 14.59 9.99 0.78
C VAL A 55 15.60 9.53 -0.27
N GLU A 56 16.46 8.57 0.07
CA GLU A 56 17.45 8.01 -0.86
C GLU A 56 16.79 7.44 -2.13
N MET A 57 15.72 6.65 -1.96
CA MET A 57 15.01 6.06 -3.10
C MET A 57 14.25 7.09 -3.93
N ALA A 58 13.73 8.16 -3.30
CA ALA A 58 13.07 9.25 -3.99
C ALA A 58 14.07 10.05 -4.84
N GLU A 59 15.23 10.39 -4.27
CA GLU A 59 16.32 11.08 -4.97
C GLU A 59 16.87 10.24 -6.12
N LEU A 60 17.02 8.92 -5.93
CA LEU A 60 17.39 7.99 -7.00
C LEU A 60 16.39 7.99 -8.17
N ALA A 61 15.11 8.22 -7.88
CA ALA A 61 14.04 8.37 -8.86
C ALA A 61 13.93 9.81 -9.42
N ALA A 62 14.94 10.64 -9.22
CA ALA A 62 15.00 12.05 -9.65
C ALA A 62 13.92 12.96 -9.00
N ALA A 63 13.47 12.64 -7.78
CA ALA A 63 12.65 13.55 -6.98
C ALA A 63 13.51 14.50 -6.13
N THR A 64 12.91 15.62 -5.70
CA THR A 64 13.47 16.51 -4.66
C THR A 64 12.67 16.33 -3.36
N VAL A 65 13.34 16.46 -2.21
CA VAL A 65 12.71 16.29 -0.90
C VAL A 65 13.06 17.44 0.04
N ALA A 66 12.04 18.03 0.66
CA ALA A 66 12.18 18.96 1.77
C ALA A 66 11.81 18.27 3.09
N ARG A 67 12.66 18.41 4.12
CA ARG A 67 12.37 17.91 5.48
C ARG A 67 11.84 19.03 6.35
N LEU A 68 10.62 18.85 6.85
CA LEU A 68 9.93 19.80 7.72
C LEU A 68 9.85 19.26 9.15
N ARG A 69 9.82 20.16 10.14
CA ARG A 69 9.74 19.79 11.57
C ARG A 69 8.31 19.54 12.01
N SER A 70 7.34 20.15 11.33
CA SER A 70 5.92 19.98 11.58
C SER A 70 5.10 20.12 10.30
N THR A 71 3.83 19.74 10.38
CA THR A 71 2.85 19.93 9.29
C THR A 71 2.51 21.39 9.03
N ASP A 72 2.72 22.26 10.02
CA ASP A 72 2.39 23.69 9.91
C ASP A 72 3.38 24.44 9.02
N GLU A 73 4.58 23.89 8.79
CA GLU A 73 5.58 24.43 7.88
C GLU A 73 5.29 24.09 6.40
N VAL A 74 4.29 23.25 6.12
CA VAL A 74 3.96 22.79 4.75
C VAL A 74 3.55 23.95 3.82
N PRO A 75 2.66 24.88 4.22
CA PRO A 75 2.26 25.98 3.34
C PRO A 75 3.44 26.85 2.90
N ASP A 76 4.32 27.20 3.84
CA ASP A 76 5.51 28.03 3.58
C ASP A 76 6.49 27.29 2.65
N ALA A 77 6.75 26.01 2.90
CA ALA A 77 7.63 25.20 2.06
C ALA A 77 7.10 25.05 0.62
N VAL A 78 5.78 24.96 0.44
CA VAL A 78 5.17 24.95 -0.89
C VAL A 78 5.32 26.29 -1.58
N ALA A 79 5.11 27.41 -0.87
CA ALA A 79 5.31 28.75 -1.42
C ALA A 79 6.75 28.96 -1.89
N ASP A 80 7.74 28.59 -1.07
CA ASP A 80 9.16 28.66 -1.41
C ASP A 80 9.49 27.81 -2.66
N TYR A 81 8.94 26.60 -2.74
CA TYR A 81 9.11 25.74 -3.90
C TYR A 81 8.55 26.38 -5.18
N LEU A 82 7.34 26.96 -5.13
CA LEU A 82 6.73 27.62 -6.28
C LEU A 82 7.57 28.81 -6.76
N VAL A 83 8.09 29.62 -5.84
CA VAL A 83 8.98 30.74 -6.17
C VAL A 83 10.27 30.25 -6.84
N GLN A 84 10.91 29.22 -6.28
CA GLN A 84 12.15 28.64 -6.84
C GLN A 84 11.94 28.07 -8.25
N GLN A 85 10.77 27.48 -8.51
CA GLN A 85 10.42 26.94 -9.82
C GLN A 85 9.79 27.96 -10.78
N THR A 86 9.71 29.24 -10.38
CA THR A 86 9.06 30.32 -11.16
C THR A 86 7.61 29.97 -11.55
N LEU A 87 6.88 29.33 -10.63
CA LEU A 87 5.49 28.90 -10.83
C LEU A 87 4.50 29.91 -10.21
N PRO A 88 3.27 30.01 -10.74
CA PRO A 88 2.24 30.85 -10.14
C PRO A 88 1.84 30.34 -8.74
N ALA A 89 1.62 31.28 -7.80
CA ALA A 89 1.16 30.98 -6.44
C ALA A 89 -0.29 30.45 -6.35
N ALA A 90 -1.01 30.38 -7.48
CA ALA A 90 -2.39 29.90 -7.52
C ALA A 90 -2.43 28.36 -7.57
N LEU A 91 -2.65 27.75 -6.42
CA LEU A 91 -2.97 26.32 -6.32
C LEU A 91 -4.45 26.11 -6.64
N ARG A 92 -4.75 25.30 -7.65
CA ARG A 92 -6.09 24.74 -7.84
C ARG A 92 -6.12 23.39 -7.12
N LEU A 93 -6.79 23.35 -5.96
CA LEU A 93 -7.06 22.12 -5.20
C LEU A 93 -8.44 21.57 -5.56
#